data_AF-M5TM96-F1
#
_entry.id   AF-M5TM96-F1
#
_cell.length_a   1.000
_cell.length_b   1.000
_cell.length_c   1.000
_cell.angle_alpha   90.00
_cell.angle_beta   90.00
_cell.angle_gamma   90.00
#
_symmetry.space_group_name_H-M   'P 1'
#
loop_
_entity.id
_entity.type
_entity.pdbx_description
1 polymer ?
#
loop_
_entity_poly.entity_id
_entity_poly.type
_entity_poly.pdbx_seq_one_letter_code
_entity_poly.pdbx_strand_id
1 'polypeptide(L)'
;MSLPALDVLSMKFHNDVLTSYAKVRIFCKEQNSVGNGELRRLMLECASALFHFREHLPPHERRTRSLYATHCPDYGLVGDIANAYKHHELTRHNPQVTASTDIFEIMLSVDYKDGEGPYSDSEAAVHVTLTDGSCRDLGEVLRNVVNMWKLKMVELGADEEYLPSKRRFVPPVPRATARKSNLTMTQGVACQLHLQPMVYDCEQQKLVQEDLSDAEKVVFRAWKNPSLVVRSMGQEIEIEVAVSGDEHEHYGSLESEKEQVKYLREIAERDGHLDNAIESLRQRALASQPCWSIDCI
;
A
#
# COMPACT_ATOMS: atom_id res chain seq x y z
N MET A 1 -9.90 38.11 3.09
CA MET A 1 -8.69 37.61 2.39
C MET A 1 -8.83 37.99 0.93
N SER A 2 -7.76 38.35 0.23
CA SER A 2 -7.86 38.61 -1.21
C SER A 2 -8.02 37.28 -1.95
N LEU A 3 -8.81 37.26 -3.04
CA LEU A 3 -9.02 36.06 -3.87
C LEU A 3 -7.68 35.38 -4.27
N PRO A 4 -6.62 36.12 -4.67
CA PRO A 4 -5.35 35.49 -5.03
C PRO A 4 -4.67 34.72 -3.90
N ALA A 5 -4.90 35.09 -2.63
CA ALA A 5 -4.31 34.37 -1.49
C ALA A 5 -5.02 33.05 -1.21
N LEU A 6 -6.34 32.98 -1.47
CA LEU A 6 -7.11 31.74 -1.36
C LEU A 6 -6.74 30.76 -2.48
N ASP A 7 -6.53 31.25 -3.70
CA ASP A 7 -6.09 30.43 -4.83
C ASP A 7 -4.73 29.77 -4.55
N VAL A 8 -3.77 30.53 -3.99
CA VAL A 8 -2.45 29.99 -3.61
C VAL A 8 -2.58 28.93 -2.51
N LEU A 9 -3.46 29.13 -1.53
CA LEU A 9 -3.70 28.16 -0.46
C LEU A 9 -4.33 26.87 -1.01
N SER A 10 -5.33 26.99 -1.89
CA SER A 10 -5.96 25.84 -2.56
C SER A 10 -4.95 25.08 -3.41
N MET A 11 -4.16 25.79 -4.22
CA MET A 11 -3.08 25.17 -5.00
C MET A 11 -2.08 24.42 -4.13
N LYS A 12 -1.70 24.97 -2.97
CA LYS A 12 -0.81 24.29 -2.00
C LYS A 12 -1.44 23.04 -1.40
N PHE A 13 -2.71 23.12 -1.02
CA PHE A 13 -3.43 21.98 -0.48
C PHE A 13 -3.51 20.83 -1.49
N HIS A 14 -3.88 21.14 -2.74
CA HIS A 14 -4.00 20.15 -3.80
C HIS A 14 -2.65 19.53 -4.17
N ASN A 15 -1.63 20.37 -4.41
CA ASN A 15 -0.34 19.90 -4.89
C ASN A 15 0.44 19.13 -3.81
N ASP A 16 0.43 19.59 -2.57
CA ASP A 16 1.29 19.04 -1.53
C ASP A 16 0.55 17.95 -0.74
N VAL A 17 -0.68 18.22 -0.30
CA VAL A 17 -1.44 17.29 0.56
C VAL A 17 -2.17 16.23 -0.26
N LEU A 18 -3.04 16.64 -1.19
CA LEU A 18 -3.90 15.68 -1.90
C LEU A 18 -3.10 14.79 -2.86
N THR A 19 -2.04 15.30 -3.49
CA THR A 19 -1.12 14.47 -4.30
C THR A 19 -0.42 13.41 -3.45
N SER A 20 0.08 13.78 -2.26
CA SER A 20 0.73 12.81 -1.37
C SER A 20 -0.25 11.74 -0.89
N TYR A 21 -1.46 12.14 -0.51
CA TYR A 21 -2.52 11.20 -0.13
C TYR A 21 -2.97 10.31 -1.30
N ALA A 22 -3.03 10.84 -2.52
CA ALA A 22 -3.35 10.09 -3.72
C ALA A 22 -2.31 8.99 -4.00
N LYS A 23 -1.01 9.28 -3.82
CA LYS A 23 0.05 8.26 -3.94
C LYS A 23 -0.14 7.09 -3.00
N VAL A 24 -0.50 7.36 -1.73
CA VAL A 24 -0.82 6.30 -0.75
C VAL A 24 -2.00 5.45 -1.25
N ARG A 25 -3.09 6.10 -1.69
CA ARG A 25 -4.28 5.38 -2.18
C ARG A 25 -4.00 4.52 -3.42
N ILE A 26 -3.21 5.05 -4.36
CA ILE A 26 -2.80 4.33 -5.57
C ILE A 26 -1.95 3.12 -5.18
N PHE A 27 -0.98 3.28 -4.29
CA PHE A 27 -0.14 2.18 -3.82
C PHE A 27 -0.96 1.06 -3.17
N CYS A 28 -1.86 1.41 -2.24
CA CYS A 28 -2.72 0.43 -1.58
C CYS A 28 -3.66 -0.30 -2.55
N LYS A 29 -4.09 0.36 -3.64
CA LYS A 29 -4.99 -0.23 -4.63
C LYS A 29 -4.25 -1.10 -5.66
N GLU A 30 -3.09 -0.64 -6.13
CA GLU A 30 -2.42 -1.20 -7.31
C GLU A 30 -1.24 -2.10 -6.96
N GLN A 31 -0.46 -1.76 -5.92
CA GLN A 31 0.73 -2.53 -5.55
C GLN A 31 0.46 -3.52 -4.42
N ASN A 32 -0.31 -3.09 -3.40
CA ASN A 32 -0.72 -3.89 -2.25
C ASN A 32 0.42 -4.78 -1.68
N SER A 33 1.61 -4.20 -1.52
CA SER A 33 2.83 -4.91 -1.14
C SER A 33 3.40 -4.42 0.20
N VAL A 34 4.12 -5.30 0.89
CA VAL A 34 4.86 -5.01 2.13
C VAL A 34 6.30 -5.49 2.04
N GLY A 35 7.16 -5.00 2.93
CA GLY A 35 8.49 -5.59 3.22
C GLY A 35 9.67 -4.76 2.72
N ASN A 36 9.46 -3.89 1.73
CA ASN A 36 10.47 -2.94 1.27
C ASN A 36 10.37 -1.57 1.96
N GLY A 37 9.37 -1.35 2.83
CA GLY A 37 9.17 -0.09 3.54
C GLY A 37 8.59 1.05 2.69
N GLU A 38 8.18 0.78 1.44
CA GLU A 38 7.71 1.80 0.52
C GLU A 38 6.34 2.37 0.92
N LEU A 39 5.40 1.52 1.33
CA LEU A 39 4.09 1.97 1.81
C LEU A 39 4.26 2.84 3.05
N ARG A 40 5.08 2.38 4.02
CA ARG A 40 5.42 3.16 5.21
C ARG A 40 6.02 4.50 4.83
N ARG A 41 7.00 4.55 3.93
CA ARG A 41 7.60 5.81 3.48
C ARG A 41 6.55 6.76 2.90
N LEU A 42 5.69 6.28 1.99
CA LEU A 42 4.63 7.09 1.38
C LEU A 42 3.64 7.63 2.43
N MET A 43 3.25 6.80 3.40
CA MET A 43 2.35 7.23 4.47
C MET A 43 3.01 8.27 5.41
N LEU A 44 4.31 8.13 5.70
CA LEU A 44 5.06 9.10 6.51
C LEU A 44 5.26 10.44 5.79
N GLU A 45 5.50 10.41 4.47
CA GLU A 45 5.52 11.62 3.63
C GLU A 45 4.15 12.32 3.65
N CYS A 46 3.05 11.55 3.56
CA CYS A 46 1.70 12.08 3.66
C CYS A 46 1.41 12.68 5.04
N ALA A 47 1.82 12.00 6.12
CA ALA A 47 1.70 12.51 7.49
C ALA A 47 2.43 13.85 7.65
N SER A 48 3.65 13.96 7.12
CA SER A 48 4.44 15.20 7.15
C SER A 48 3.74 16.33 6.41
N ALA A 49 3.26 16.09 5.18
CA ALA A 49 2.51 17.08 4.40
C ALA A 49 1.25 17.56 5.14
N LEU A 50 0.48 16.63 5.71
CA LEU A 50 -0.72 16.95 6.49
C LEU A 50 -0.40 17.75 7.76
N PHE A 51 0.68 17.42 8.47
CA PHE A 51 1.08 18.11 9.68
C PHE A 51 1.49 19.56 9.40
N HIS A 52 2.34 19.77 8.39
CA HIS A 52 2.92 21.07 8.05
C HIS A 52 1.99 21.98 7.26
N PHE A 53 0.88 21.47 6.69
CA PHE A 53 -0.05 22.29 5.91
C PHE A 53 -0.58 23.52 6.67
N ARG A 54 -0.72 23.44 8.00
CA ARG A 54 -1.13 24.59 8.84
C ARG A 54 -0.24 25.83 8.66
N GLU A 55 1.02 25.66 8.28
CA GLU A 55 2.00 26.74 8.13
C GLU A 55 1.70 27.61 6.90
N HIS A 56 0.92 27.09 5.94
CA HIS A 56 0.47 27.81 4.77
C HIS A 56 -0.79 28.64 5.04
N LEU A 57 -1.45 28.44 6.18
CA LEU A 57 -2.62 29.24 6.53
C LEU A 57 -2.23 30.71 6.79
N PRO A 58 -3.15 31.65 6.47
CA PRO A 58 -3.02 33.04 6.86
C PRO A 58 -2.76 33.18 8.37
N PRO A 59 -1.96 34.16 8.82
CA PRO A 59 -1.59 34.27 10.23
C PRO A 59 -2.77 34.30 11.22
N HIS A 60 -3.90 34.91 10.84
CA HIS A 60 -5.10 34.99 11.69
C HIS A 60 -5.89 33.67 11.75
N GLU A 61 -5.72 32.79 10.77
CA GLU A 61 -6.34 31.46 10.72
C GLU A 61 -5.42 30.35 11.25
N ARG A 62 -4.12 30.65 11.40
CA ARG A 62 -3.10 29.70 11.83
C ARG A 62 -3.23 29.40 13.32
N ARG A 63 -4.08 28.43 13.64
CA ARG A 63 -4.25 27.91 15.00
C ARG A 63 -3.07 27.04 15.44
N THR A 64 -2.90 26.90 16.76
CA THR A 64 -1.85 26.05 17.33
C THR A 64 -2.13 24.56 17.06
N ARG A 65 -1.08 23.73 17.15
CA ARG A 65 -1.22 22.26 17.07
C ARG A 65 -2.27 21.73 18.06
N SER A 66 -2.19 22.19 19.31
CA SER A 66 -3.09 21.77 20.39
C SER A 66 -4.55 22.12 20.05
N LEU A 67 -4.82 23.31 19.50
CA LEU A 67 -6.18 23.71 19.15
C LEU A 67 -6.77 22.84 18.02
N TYR A 68 -5.99 22.50 17.00
CA TYR A 68 -6.44 21.55 15.98
C TYR A 68 -6.65 20.14 16.55
N ALA A 69 -5.75 19.67 17.43
CA ALA A 69 -5.87 18.38 18.08
C ALA A 69 -7.13 18.25 18.94
N THR A 70 -7.63 19.36 19.53
CA THR A 70 -8.91 19.37 20.25
C THR A 70 -10.10 19.07 19.32
N HIS A 71 -10.05 19.51 18.06
CA HIS A 71 -11.12 19.28 17.09
C HIS A 71 -10.95 17.96 16.31
N CYS A 72 -9.71 17.57 16.07
CA CYS A 72 -9.34 16.33 15.38
C CYS A 72 -8.13 15.71 16.12
N PRO A 73 -8.36 14.79 17.06
CA PRO A 73 -7.28 14.14 17.81
C PRO A 73 -6.23 13.48 16.92
N ASP A 74 -6.65 12.94 15.77
CA ASP A 74 -5.78 12.34 14.76
C ASP A 74 -4.79 13.35 14.16
N TYR A 75 -5.08 14.66 14.14
CA TYR A 75 -4.10 15.68 13.76
C TYR A 75 -2.96 15.79 14.78
N GLY A 76 -3.28 15.62 16.07
CA GLY A 76 -2.29 15.47 17.13
C GLY A 76 -1.38 14.28 16.86
N LEU A 77 -1.98 13.11 16.58
CA LEU A 77 -1.25 11.87 16.28
C LEU A 77 -0.36 11.99 15.03
N VAL A 78 -0.88 12.54 13.92
CA VAL A 78 -0.11 12.81 12.70
C VAL A 78 1.12 13.68 12.98
N GLY A 79 0.99 14.66 13.89
CA GLY A 79 2.13 15.47 14.33
C GLY A 79 3.19 14.68 15.10
N ASP A 80 2.81 13.73 15.96
CA ASP A 80 3.78 12.87 16.65
C ASP A 80 4.46 11.94 15.66
N ILE A 81 3.72 11.34 14.73
CA ILE A 81 4.24 10.46 13.67
C ILE A 81 5.26 11.19 12.78
N ALA A 82 4.92 12.39 12.29
CA ALA A 82 5.81 13.18 11.45
C ALA A 82 7.11 13.55 12.19
N ASN A 83 7.01 13.91 13.47
CA ASN A 83 8.17 14.24 14.29
C ASN A 83 9.00 13.00 14.64
N ALA A 84 8.39 11.87 14.99
CA ALA A 84 9.07 10.62 15.29
C ALA A 84 9.84 10.11 14.07
N TYR A 85 9.27 10.21 12.87
CA TYR A 85 9.98 9.90 11.64
C TYR A 85 11.22 10.78 11.42
N LYS A 86 11.09 12.09 11.66
CA LYS A 86 12.19 13.05 11.50
C LYS A 86 13.30 12.89 12.56
N HIS A 87 12.92 12.61 13.80
CA HIS A 87 13.82 12.65 14.96
C HIS A 87 14.21 11.26 15.50
N HIS A 88 13.68 10.19 14.90
CA HIS A 88 13.77 8.80 15.35
C HIS A 88 13.08 8.52 16.69
N GLU A 89 13.28 9.38 17.70
CA GLU A 89 12.71 9.26 19.04
C GLU A 89 12.23 10.62 19.57
N LEU A 90 11.10 10.63 20.27
CA LEU A 90 10.47 11.81 20.88
C LEU A 90 10.49 11.71 22.40
N THR A 91 11.17 12.68 23.04
CA THR A 91 11.36 12.71 24.51
C THR A 91 10.65 13.87 25.20
N ARG A 92 9.90 14.70 24.46
CA ARG A 92 9.28 15.93 24.96
C ARG A 92 7.80 15.99 24.60
N HIS A 93 7.04 16.73 25.41
CA HIS A 93 5.63 17.08 25.16
C HIS A 93 4.63 15.91 25.18
N ASN A 94 4.95 14.80 25.88
CA ASN A 94 4.07 13.64 26.06
C ASN A 94 3.50 13.11 24.73
N PRO A 95 4.37 12.64 23.81
CA PRO A 95 3.93 12.20 22.49
C PRO A 95 3.08 10.93 22.58
N GLN A 96 2.11 10.78 21.68
CA GLN A 96 1.32 9.55 21.57
C GLN A 96 2.12 8.40 20.93
N VAL A 97 3.18 8.73 20.19
CA VAL A 97 4.09 7.81 19.50
C VAL A 97 5.51 8.26 19.84
N THR A 98 6.28 7.36 20.45
CA THR A 98 7.60 7.72 20.98
C THR A 98 8.73 7.49 19.99
N ALA A 99 8.65 6.47 19.14
CA ALA A 99 9.74 6.13 18.24
C ALA A 99 9.25 5.83 16.81
N SER A 100 10.13 6.02 15.82
CA SER A 100 9.83 5.64 14.44
C SER A 100 9.66 4.14 14.25
N THR A 101 10.20 3.33 15.17
CA THR A 101 10.04 1.87 15.20
C THR A 101 8.62 1.43 15.58
N ASP A 102 7.85 2.31 16.22
CA ASP A 102 6.45 2.08 16.56
C ASP A 102 5.54 2.23 15.33
N ILE A 103 6.11 2.59 14.17
CA ILE A 103 5.42 2.78 12.88
C ILE A 103 5.93 1.72 11.91
N PHE A 104 5.08 0.73 11.60
CA PHE A 104 5.50 -0.46 10.88
C PHE A 104 4.48 -0.91 9.83
N GLU A 105 4.97 -1.53 8.77
CA GLU A 105 4.13 -2.19 7.77
C GLU A 105 3.59 -3.49 8.34
N ILE A 106 2.35 -3.78 7.99
CA ILE A 106 1.67 -5.00 8.37
C ILE A 106 0.95 -5.58 7.16
N MET A 107 0.98 -6.90 7.03
CA MET A 107 0.13 -7.62 6.10
C MET A 107 -1.06 -8.17 6.90
N LEU A 108 -2.22 -7.58 6.63
CA LEU A 108 -3.51 -8.03 7.15
C LEU A 108 -3.99 -9.17 6.27
N SER A 109 -4.22 -10.34 6.84
CA SER A 109 -4.88 -11.45 6.14
C SER A 109 -6.25 -11.64 6.76
N VAL A 110 -7.31 -11.46 5.98
CA VAL A 110 -8.68 -11.62 6.43
C VAL A 110 -9.24 -12.90 5.86
N ASP A 111 -9.60 -13.83 6.74
CA ASP A 111 -10.27 -15.07 6.39
C ASP A 111 -11.79 -14.87 6.36
N TYR A 112 -12.38 -15.40 5.30
CA TYR A 112 -13.80 -15.40 5.01
C TYR A 112 -14.28 -16.84 4.77
N LYS A 113 -15.59 -17.03 4.86
CA LYS A 113 -16.26 -18.28 4.52
C LYS A 113 -17.49 -17.99 3.67
N ASP A 114 -17.61 -18.69 2.55
CA ASP A 114 -18.79 -18.67 1.69
C ASP A 114 -19.28 -20.11 1.40
N GLY A 115 -20.23 -20.24 0.47
CA GLY A 115 -20.78 -21.55 0.08
C GLY A 115 -19.78 -22.47 -0.65
N GLU A 116 -18.68 -21.94 -1.17
CA GLU A 116 -17.61 -22.70 -1.83
C GLU A 116 -16.48 -23.10 -0.86
N GLY A 117 -16.50 -22.55 0.36
CA GLY A 117 -15.55 -22.88 1.42
C GLY A 117 -14.84 -21.64 1.98
N PRO A 118 -13.70 -21.82 2.68
CA PRO A 118 -12.89 -20.70 3.14
C PRO A 118 -12.16 -20.01 1.97
N TYR A 119 -11.84 -18.73 2.15
CA TYR A 119 -10.93 -17.96 1.31
C TYR A 119 -10.38 -16.77 2.10
N SER A 120 -9.33 -16.14 1.58
CA SER A 120 -8.67 -15.01 2.25
C SER A 120 -8.53 -13.79 1.32
N ASP A 121 -8.66 -12.59 1.88
CA ASP A 121 -8.22 -11.32 1.28
C ASP A 121 -7.01 -10.82 2.05
N SER A 122 -5.97 -10.37 1.36
CA SER A 122 -4.80 -9.78 2.00
C SER A 122 -4.63 -8.31 1.64
N GLU A 123 -4.28 -7.50 2.63
CA GLU A 123 -4.05 -6.06 2.49
C GLU A 123 -2.75 -5.63 3.16
N ALA A 124 -1.96 -4.82 2.45
CA ALA A 124 -0.84 -4.09 2.99
C ALA A 124 -1.31 -2.83 3.70
N ALA A 125 -0.95 -2.68 4.97
CA ALA A 125 -1.28 -1.52 5.80
C ALA A 125 -0.06 -1.03 6.58
N VAL A 126 -0.19 0.14 7.22
CA VAL A 126 0.79 0.67 8.17
C VAL A 126 0.08 0.91 9.47
N HIS A 127 0.55 0.27 10.52
CA HIS A 127 0.04 0.45 11.87
C HIS A 127 1.01 1.29 12.69
N VAL A 128 0.45 1.93 13.73
CA VAL A 128 1.20 2.69 14.70
C VAL A 128 0.81 2.23 16.10
N THR A 129 1.79 1.79 16.88
CA THR A 129 1.62 1.50 18.30
C THR A 129 1.72 2.78 19.11
N LEU A 130 0.71 3.02 19.96
CA LEU A 130 0.64 4.18 20.84
C LEU A 130 1.30 3.87 22.19
N THR A 131 1.59 4.91 22.97
CA THR A 131 2.19 4.80 24.31
C THR A 131 1.32 4.08 25.34
N ASP A 132 0.02 3.94 25.09
CA ASP A 132 -0.89 3.12 25.89
C ASP A 132 -0.93 1.64 25.47
N GLY A 133 -0.13 1.26 24.47
CA GLY A 133 -0.06 -0.09 23.90
C GLY A 133 -1.13 -0.38 22.85
N SER A 134 -2.08 0.53 22.60
CA SER A 134 -3.06 0.38 21.53
C SER A 134 -2.43 0.55 20.15
N CYS A 135 -3.04 -0.04 19.13
CA CYS A 135 -2.60 0.09 17.73
C CYS A 135 -3.65 0.86 16.90
N ARG A 136 -3.18 1.70 15.98
CA ARG A 136 -4.03 2.49 15.07
C ARG A 136 -3.60 2.26 13.62
N ASP A 137 -4.57 2.12 12.72
CA ASP A 137 -4.35 2.13 11.27
C ASP A 137 -4.01 3.55 10.82
N LEU A 138 -2.79 3.75 10.29
CA LEU A 138 -2.31 5.03 9.83
C LEU A 138 -3.13 5.56 8.64
N GLY A 139 -3.59 4.69 7.75
CA GLY A 139 -4.46 5.07 6.63
C GLY A 139 -5.75 5.73 7.09
N GLU A 140 -6.37 5.23 8.17
CA GLU A 140 -7.55 5.85 8.77
C GLU A 140 -7.25 7.20 9.43
N VAL A 141 -6.12 7.28 10.15
CA VAL A 141 -5.64 8.51 10.80
C VAL A 141 -5.40 9.60 9.74
N LEU A 142 -4.67 9.29 8.66
CA LEU A 142 -4.40 10.22 7.56
C LEU A 142 -5.70 10.70 6.90
N ARG A 143 -6.65 9.78 6.63
CA ARG A 143 -7.96 10.11 6.06
C ARG A 143 -8.74 11.10 6.92
N ASN A 144 -8.75 10.91 8.23
CA ASN A 144 -9.45 11.80 9.16
C ASN A 144 -8.85 13.22 9.16
N VAL A 145 -7.52 13.32 9.04
CA VAL A 145 -6.83 14.62 8.97
C VAL A 145 -7.02 15.29 7.60
N VAL A 146 -7.00 14.54 6.49
CA VAL A 146 -7.37 15.07 5.17
C VAL A 146 -8.78 15.64 5.20
N ASN A 147 -9.71 14.91 5.83
CA ASN A 147 -11.09 15.34 5.99
C ASN A 147 -11.20 16.65 6.79
N MET A 148 -10.50 16.77 7.91
CA MET A 148 -10.40 18.01 8.69
C MET A 148 -9.89 19.17 7.82
N TRP A 149 -8.83 18.96 7.04
CA TRP A 149 -8.27 20.03 6.20
C TRP A 149 -9.21 20.45 5.08
N LYS A 150 -9.87 19.51 4.40
CA LYS A 150 -10.86 19.83 3.37
C LYS A 150 -12.01 20.67 3.92
N LEU A 151 -12.53 20.32 5.11
CA LEU A 151 -13.55 21.12 5.77
C LEU A 151 -13.03 22.55 6.03
N LYS A 152 -11.80 22.68 6.53
CA LYS A 152 -11.19 23.99 6.77
C LYS A 152 -11.00 24.80 5.49
N MET A 153 -10.67 24.16 4.36
CA MET A 153 -10.54 24.84 3.06
C MET A 153 -11.87 25.43 2.58
N VAL A 154 -12.97 24.68 2.74
CA VAL A 154 -14.32 25.17 2.44
C VAL A 154 -14.72 26.31 3.38
N GLU A 155 -14.45 26.20 4.69
CA GLU A 155 -14.72 27.28 5.67
C GLU A 155 -14.00 28.60 5.31
N LEU A 156 -12.81 28.50 4.70
CA LEU A 156 -12.03 29.67 4.27
C LEU A 156 -12.49 30.24 2.92
N GLY A 157 -13.39 29.55 2.21
CA GLY A 157 -13.79 29.88 0.84
C GLY A 157 -12.69 29.61 -0.18
N ALA A 158 -11.73 28.72 0.14
CA ALA A 158 -10.66 28.33 -0.78
C ALA A 158 -11.08 27.19 -1.71
N ASP A 159 -12.07 26.37 -1.33
CA ASP A 159 -12.66 25.30 -2.13
C ASP A 159 -14.20 25.39 -2.09
N GLU A 160 -14.89 24.90 -3.13
CA GLU A 160 -16.33 25.11 -3.34
C GLU A 160 -17.24 24.12 -2.59
N GLU A 161 -16.86 22.83 -2.50
CA GLU A 161 -17.70 21.81 -1.88
C GLU A 161 -16.86 20.70 -1.23
N TYR A 162 -17.30 20.24 -0.06
CA TYR A 162 -16.68 19.12 0.63
C TYR A 162 -17.69 18.04 1.00
N LEU A 163 -17.51 16.87 0.40
CA LEU A 163 -18.12 15.63 0.85
C LEU A 163 -17.09 14.84 1.67
N PRO A 164 -17.30 14.69 2.99
CA PRO A 164 -16.38 13.93 3.82
C PRO A 164 -16.27 12.50 3.34
N SER A 165 -15.02 12.02 3.23
CA SER A 165 -14.78 10.59 3.05
C SER A 165 -15.34 9.90 4.30
N LYS A 166 -16.38 9.07 4.11
CA LYS A 166 -16.98 8.32 5.21
C LYS A 166 -15.94 7.39 5.82
N ARG A 167 -16.11 7.06 7.11
CA ARG A 167 -15.35 5.97 7.72
C ARG A 167 -15.50 4.72 6.85
N ARG A 168 -14.43 3.95 6.72
CA ARG A 168 -14.44 2.70 5.97
C ARG A 168 -15.37 1.74 6.70
N PHE A 169 -16.58 1.60 6.18
CA PHE A 169 -17.31 0.36 6.40
C PHE A 169 -16.53 -0.73 5.67
N VAL A 170 -16.27 -1.84 6.35
CA VAL A 170 -15.57 -2.98 5.76
C VAL A 170 -16.65 -4.03 5.45
N PRO A 171 -17.29 -3.97 4.27
CA PRO A 171 -18.15 -5.07 3.84
C PRO A 171 -17.31 -6.34 3.67
N PRO A 172 -17.94 -7.53 3.70
CA PRO A 172 -17.23 -8.74 3.33
C PRO A 172 -16.75 -8.61 1.88
N VAL A 173 -15.50 -8.98 1.62
CA VAL A 173 -14.90 -8.91 0.28
C VAL A 173 -15.32 -10.16 -0.50
N PRO A 174 -16.04 -10.05 -1.63
CA PRO A 174 -16.38 -11.22 -2.42
C PRO A 174 -15.14 -11.99 -2.88
N ARG A 175 -15.20 -13.34 -2.89
CA ARG A 175 -14.14 -14.24 -3.37
C ARG A 175 -13.53 -13.80 -4.72
N ALA A 176 -14.38 -13.43 -5.68
CA ALA A 176 -13.95 -12.98 -7.01
C ALA A 176 -13.11 -11.69 -7.02
N THR A 177 -13.15 -10.93 -5.93
CA THR A 177 -12.42 -9.67 -5.73
C THR A 177 -11.42 -9.74 -4.58
N ALA A 178 -11.25 -10.92 -3.96
CA ALA A 178 -10.28 -11.13 -2.91
C ALA A 178 -8.87 -10.93 -3.47
N ARG A 179 -8.11 -10.07 -2.81
CA ARG A 179 -6.78 -9.66 -3.21
C ARG A 179 -5.76 -10.56 -2.54
N LYS A 180 -4.62 -10.70 -3.21
CA LYS A 180 -3.39 -11.20 -2.58
C LYS A 180 -2.47 -10.00 -2.34
N SER A 181 -1.72 -10.05 -1.24
CA SER A 181 -0.66 -9.08 -0.97
C SER A 181 0.67 -9.67 -1.41
N ASN A 182 1.52 -8.81 -1.97
CA ASN A 182 2.87 -9.21 -2.35
C ASN A 182 3.83 -8.94 -1.20
N LEU A 183 4.80 -9.84 -1.01
CA LEU A 183 5.93 -9.62 -0.11
C LEU A 183 7.16 -9.29 -0.96
N THR A 184 7.67 -8.08 -0.83
CA THR A 184 8.89 -7.64 -1.52
C THR A 184 10.05 -7.65 -0.53
N MET A 185 11.10 -8.41 -0.85
CA MET A 185 12.31 -8.49 -0.04
C MET A 185 13.54 -8.19 -0.89
N THR A 186 14.46 -7.39 -0.35
CA THR A 186 15.76 -7.12 -0.98
C THR A 186 16.84 -7.90 -0.25
N GLN A 187 17.66 -8.65 -0.99
CA GLN A 187 18.75 -9.42 -0.40
C GLN A 187 19.71 -8.51 0.38
N GLY A 188 20.05 -8.92 1.61
CA GLY A 188 20.95 -8.17 2.49
C GLY A 188 20.28 -6.99 3.22
N VAL A 189 19.00 -6.70 2.96
CA VAL A 189 18.22 -5.70 3.68
C VAL A 189 17.32 -6.41 4.68
N ALA A 190 17.32 -5.92 5.93
CA ALA A 190 16.43 -6.46 6.96
C ALA A 190 14.96 -6.22 6.57
N CYS A 191 14.17 -7.29 6.54
CA CYS A 191 12.71 -7.23 6.35
C CYS A 191 12.04 -7.49 7.70
N GLN A 192 11.31 -6.49 8.21
CA GLN A 192 10.49 -6.64 9.39
C GLN A 192 9.04 -6.84 8.95
N LEU A 193 8.61 -8.09 8.89
CA LEU A 193 7.26 -8.44 8.49
C LEU A 193 6.38 -8.61 9.74
N HIS A 194 5.33 -7.80 9.82
CA HIS A 194 4.25 -8.02 10.78
C HIS A 194 3.06 -8.64 10.07
N LEU A 195 2.51 -9.70 10.66
CA LEU A 195 1.37 -10.42 10.13
C LEU A 195 0.25 -10.34 11.16
N GLN A 196 -0.93 -9.94 10.69
CA GLN A 196 -2.12 -9.91 11.54
C GLN A 196 -3.25 -10.66 10.83
N PRO A 197 -3.47 -11.92 11.24
CA PRO A 197 -4.63 -12.67 10.79
C PRO A 197 -5.89 -12.12 11.45
N MET A 198 -6.93 -12.02 10.65
CA MET A 198 -8.23 -11.51 11.00
C MET A 198 -9.28 -12.48 10.47
N VAL A 199 -10.41 -12.57 11.14
CA VAL A 199 -11.58 -13.29 10.64
C VAL A 199 -12.71 -12.28 10.47
N TYR A 200 -13.46 -12.41 9.36
CA TYR A 200 -14.68 -11.64 9.21
C TYR A 200 -15.84 -12.31 9.96
N ASP A 201 -16.33 -11.67 11.02
CA ASP A 201 -17.52 -12.10 11.75
C ASP A 201 -18.78 -11.66 10.98
N CYS A 202 -19.44 -12.61 10.33
CA CYS A 202 -20.65 -12.37 9.54
C CYS A 202 -21.85 -11.92 10.38
N GLU A 203 -21.94 -12.34 11.65
CA GLU A 203 -23.06 -11.97 12.53
C GLU A 203 -22.90 -10.52 13.00
N GLN A 204 -21.68 -10.14 13.37
CA GLN A 204 -21.37 -8.80 13.87
C GLN A 204 -21.01 -7.81 12.76
N GLN A 205 -20.88 -8.29 11.52
CA GLN A 205 -20.43 -7.54 10.34
C GLN A 205 -19.16 -6.73 10.60
N LYS A 206 -18.16 -7.38 11.20
CA LYS A 206 -16.91 -6.73 11.58
C LYS A 206 -15.70 -7.67 11.45
N LEU A 207 -14.54 -7.07 11.27
CA LEU A 207 -13.26 -7.77 11.38
C LEU A 207 -12.93 -7.99 12.85
N VAL A 208 -12.54 -9.22 13.19
CA VAL A 208 -12.07 -9.61 14.52
C VAL A 208 -10.66 -10.16 14.37
N GLN A 209 -9.76 -9.75 15.24
CA GLN A 209 -8.42 -10.33 15.27
C GLN A 209 -8.51 -11.79 15.70
N GLU A 210 -7.87 -12.66 14.95
CA GLU A 210 -7.80 -14.07 15.32
C GLU A 210 -6.89 -14.23 16.54
N ASP A 211 -7.40 -14.93 17.57
CA ASP A 211 -6.61 -15.29 18.72
C ASP A 211 -5.78 -16.53 18.40
N LEU A 212 -4.48 -16.32 18.22
CA LEU A 212 -3.51 -17.38 17.95
C LEU A 212 -2.86 -17.92 19.23
N SER A 213 -3.31 -17.55 20.42
CA SER A 213 -2.70 -17.97 21.69
C SER A 213 -2.74 -19.48 21.90
N ASP A 214 -3.76 -20.14 21.37
CA ASP A 214 -3.94 -21.60 21.43
C ASP A 214 -3.34 -22.33 20.22
N ALA A 215 -2.75 -21.62 19.26
CA ALA A 215 -2.19 -22.24 18.06
C ALA A 215 -0.89 -22.99 18.40
N GLU A 216 -0.92 -24.33 18.32
CA GLU A 216 0.28 -25.16 18.54
C GLU A 216 1.42 -24.82 17.56
N LYS A 217 1.06 -24.44 16.32
CA LYS A 217 2.02 -24.08 15.27
C LYS A 217 1.41 -23.12 14.26
N VAL A 218 1.97 -21.92 14.18
CA VAL A 218 1.71 -20.98 13.09
C VAL A 218 2.79 -21.18 12.01
N VAL A 219 2.39 -21.60 10.81
CA VAL A 219 3.32 -21.84 9.70
C VAL A 219 3.15 -20.77 8.64
N PHE A 220 4.18 -19.97 8.45
CA PHE A 220 4.27 -19.03 7.34
C PHE A 220 5.09 -19.64 6.22
N ARG A 221 4.53 -19.59 5.02
CA ARG A 221 5.14 -20.11 3.81
C ARG A 221 5.32 -18.94 2.85
N ALA A 222 6.58 -18.62 2.57
CA ALA A 222 6.96 -17.61 1.59
C ALA A 222 7.71 -18.31 0.47
N TRP A 223 7.33 -18.00 -0.77
CA TRP A 223 7.95 -18.57 -1.95
C TRP A 223 8.30 -17.46 -2.92
N LYS A 224 9.42 -17.61 -3.61
CA LYS A 224 9.75 -16.79 -4.76
C LYS A 224 9.02 -17.38 -5.98
N ASN A 225 8.29 -16.55 -6.72
CA ASN A 225 7.75 -16.99 -8.00
C ASN A 225 8.92 -17.39 -8.91
N PRO A 226 8.88 -18.60 -9.50
CA PRO A 226 9.87 -19.00 -10.48
C PRO A 226 9.74 -18.14 -11.73
N SER A 227 10.85 -17.92 -12.43
CA SER A 227 10.88 -17.16 -13.67
C SER A 227 11.19 -18.04 -14.87
N LEU A 228 10.64 -17.67 -16.02
CA LEU A 228 10.85 -18.32 -17.30
C LEU A 228 11.45 -17.30 -18.28
N VAL A 229 12.60 -17.63 -18.86
CA VAL A 229 13.21 -16.81 -19.92
C VAL A 229 12.68 -17.25 -21.27
N VAL A 230 11.93 -16.37 -21.93
CA VAL A 230 11.39 -16.58 -23.28
C VAL A 230 12.33 -15.92 -24.28
N ARG A 231 12.80 -16.70 -25.26
CA ARG A 231 13.71 -16.21 -26.32
C ARG A 231 13.03 -16.29 -27.68
N SER A 232 13.09 -15.21 -28.44
CA SER A 232 12.59 -15.15 -29.82
C SER A 232 13.33 -14.07 -30.61
N MET A 233 13.66 -14.36 -31.87
CA MET A 233 14.31 -13.40 -32.79
C MET A 233 15.57 -12.72 -32.23
N GLY A 234 16.39 -13.47 -31.46
CA GLY A 234 17.62 -12.93 -30.85
C GLY A 234 17.39 -12.01 -29.65
N GLN A 235 16.15 -11.86 -29.18
CA GLN A 235 15.79 -11.13 -27.99
C GLN A 235 15.34 -12.09 -26.89
N GLU A 236 15.45 -11.65 -25.64
CA GLU A 236 14.97 -12.38 -24.47
C GLU A 236 14.12 -11.50 -23.55
N ILE A 237 13.14 -12.12 -22.91
CA ILE A 237 12.33 -11.53 -21.86
C ILE A 237 12.18 -12.56 -20.75
N GLU A 238 12.46 -12.16 -19.51
CA GLU A 238 12.18 -12.95 -18.32
C GLU A 238 10.76 -12.63 -17.87
N ILE A 239 9.93 -13.66 -17.70
CA ILE A 239 8.59 -13.55 -17.14
C ILE A 239 8.55 -14.27 -15.79
N GLU A 240 8.00 -13.61 -14.77
CA GLU A 240 7.67 -14.27 -13.51
C GLU A 240 6.37 -15.08 -13.70
N VAL A 241 6.40 -16.35 -13.30
CA VAL A 241 5.26 -17.26 -13.41
C VAL A 241 4.66 -17.40 -12.01
N ALA A 242 3.46 -16.86 -11.82
CA ALA A 242 2.74 -17.01 -10.56
C ALA A 242 2.30 -18.47 -10.38
N VAL A 243 2.82 -19.13 -9.34
CA VAL A 243 2.47 -20.51 -9.01
C VAL A 243 1.67 -20.56 -7.71
N SER A 244 0.62 -21.38 -7.66
CA SER A 244 -0.09 -21.69 -6.43
C SER A 244 0.79 -22.49 -5.45
N GLY A 245 0.32 -22.70 -4.22
CA GLY A 245 1.07 -23.49 -3.23
C GLY A 245 1.36 -24.92 -3.72
N ASP A 246 0.34 -25.61 -4.23
CA ASP A 246 0.47 -26.97 -4.75
C ASP A 246 1.38 -27.03 -5.99
N GLU A 247 1.27 -26.03 -6.88
CA GLU A 247 2.15 -25.92 -8.04
C GLU A 247 3.60 -25.61 -7.65
N HIS A 248 3.81 -24.83 -6.58
CA HIS A 248 5.15 -24.56 -6.06
C HIS A 248 5.77 -25.82 -5.43
N GLU A 249 4.98 -26.59 -4.67
CA GLU A 249 5.42 -27.87 -4.12
C GLU A 249 5.75 -28.87 -5.24
N HIS A 250 4.90 -28.96 -6.27
CA HIS A 250 5.19 -29.79 -7.44
C HIS A 250 6.45 -29.32 -8.17
N TYR A 251 6.58 -28.02 -8.46
CA TYR A 251 7.74 -27.43 -9.10
C TYR A 251 9.05 -27.74 -8.34
N GLY A 252 9.03 -27.62 -7.01
CA GLY A 252 10.17 -27.93 -6.15
C GLY A 252 10.48 -29.43 -6.06
N SER A 253 9.54 -30.31 -6.42
CA SER A 253 9.74 -31.75 -6.46
C SER A 253 10.37 -32.26 -7.76
N LEU A 254 10.45 -31.43 -8.81
CA LEU A 254 11.01 -31.80 -10.11
C LEU A 254 12.54 -31.88 -10.02
N GLU A 255 13.11 -32.99 -10.52
CA GLU A 255 14.54 -33.31 -10.37
C GLU A 255 15.43 -32.52 -11.32
N SER A 256 14.90 -32.15 -12.50
CA SER A 256 15.68 -31.50 -13.55
C SER A 256 15.18 -30.10 -13.93
N GLU A 257 16.13 -29.23 -14.28
CA GLU A 257 15.83 -27.89 -14.82
C GLU A 257 14.95 -27.96 -16.06
N LYS A 258 15.10 -29.00 -16.87
CA LYS A 258 14.28 -29.24 -18.08
C LYS A 258 12.81 -29.49 -17.73
N GLU A 259 12.53 -30.27 -16.69
CA GLU A 259 11.16 -30.52 -16.21
C GLU A 259 10.58 -29.26 -15.59
N GLN A 260 11.38 -28.55 -14.79
CA GLN A 260 11.00 -27.27 -14.20
C GLN A 260 10.59 -26.25 -15.29
N VAL A 261 11.42 -26.03 -16.30
CA VAL A 261 11.13 -25.13 -17.42
C VAL A 261 9.89 -25.57 -18.19
N LYS A 262 9.72 -26.88 -18.42
CA LYS A 262 8.52 -27.41 -19.10
C LYS A 262 7.26 -27.11 -18.30
N TYR A 263 7.29 -27.38 -17.00
CA TYR A 263 6.15 -27.14 -16.11
C TYR A 263 5.79 -25.65 -16.01
N LEU A 264 6.78 -24.77 -15.86
CA LEU A 264 6.53 -23.32 -15.87
C LEU A 264 5.96 -22.83 -17.19
N ARG A 265 6.39 -23.40 -18.32
CA ARG A 265 5.82 -23.08 -19.63
C ARG A 265 4.35 -23.49 -19.71
N GLU A 266 3.99 -24.68 -19.23
CA GLU A 266 2.59 -25.15 -19.21
C GLU A 266 1.70 -24.20 -18.38
N ILE A 267 2.18 -23.73 -17.23
CA ILE A 267 1.49 -22.72 -16.42
C ILE A 267 1.40 -21.37 -17.15
N ALA A 268 2.52 -20.88 -17.69
CA ALA A 268 2.56 -19.60 -18.39
C ALA A 268 1.69 -19.57 -19.66
N GLU A 269 1.54 -20.71 -20.35
CA GLU A 269 0.61 -20.88 -21.48
C GLU A 269 -0.84 -20.86 -21.00
N ARG A 270 -1.17 -21.64 -19.96
CA ARG A 270 -2.52 -21.68 -19.36
C ARG A 270 -3.00 -20.29 -18.92
N ASP A 271 -2.09 -19.50 -18.34
CA ASP A 271 -2.41 -18.19 -17.77
C ASP A 271 -2.23 -17.04 -18.80
N GLY A 272 -1.87 -17.36 -20.05
CA GLY A 272 -1.71 -16.40 -21.15
C GLY A 272 -0.47 -15.50 -21.06
N HIS A 273 0.43 -15.75 -20.10
CA HIS A 273 1.68 -15.00 -19.95
C HIS A 273 2.64 -15.24 -21.12
N LEU A 274 2.68 -16.46 -21.67
CA LEU A 274 3.59 -16.78 -22.76
C LEU A 274 3.24 -16.03 -24.05
N ASP A 275 1.96 -15.94 -24.41
CA ASP A 275 1.50 -15.23 -25.60
C ASP A 275 1.83 -13.73 -25.52
N ASN A 276 1.60 -13.12 -24.35
CA ASN A 276 1.94 -11.73 -24.08
C ASN A 276 3.45 -11.46 -24.19
N ALA A 277 4.28 -12.39 -23.71
CA ALA A 277 5.73 -12.30 -23.81
C ALA A 277 6.22 -12.39 -25.26
N ILE A 278 5.66 -13.32 -26.04
CA ILE A 278 5.98 -13.50 -27.46
C ILE A 278 5.59 -12.26 -28.26
N GLU A 279 4.41 -11.70 -28.03
CA GLU A 279 3.97 -10.49 -28.71
C GLU A 279 4.85 -9.28 -28.36
N SER A 280 5.26 -9.15 -27.10
CA SER A 280 6.20 -8.12 -26.66
C SER A 280 7.56 -8.24 -27.37
N LEU A 281 8.09 -9.46 -27.52
CA LEU A 281 9.34 -9.70 -28.27
C LEU A 281 9.18 -9.36 -29.76
N ARG A 282 8.04 -9.67 -30.37
CA ARG A 282 7.76 -9.29 -31.77
C ARG A 282 7.76 -7.78 -31.96
N GLN A 283 7.08 -7.04 -31.08
CA GLN A 283 7.04 -5.58 -31.14
C GLN A 283 8.43 -4.96 -30.99
N ARG A 284 9.25 -5.48 -30.07
CA ARG A 284 10.65 -5.04 -29.91
C ARG A 284 11.51 -5.39 -31.12
N ALA A 285 11.33 -6.57 -31.72
CA ALA A 285 12.04 -6.96 -32.94
C ALA A 285 11.70 -6.02 -34.11
N LEU A 286 10.40 -5.71 -34.30
CA LEU A 286 9.94 -4.75 -35.32
C LEU A 286 10.48 -3.34 -35.09
N ALA A 287 10.47 -2.86 -33.84
CA ALA A 287 11.02 -1.54 -33.48
C ALA A 287 12.54 -1.45 -33.67
N SER A 288 13.26 -2.58 -33.61
CA SER A 288 14.71 -2.64 -33.81
C SER A 288 15.16 -2.78 -35.26
N GLN A 289 14.22 -2.98 -36.20
CA GLN A 289 14.58 -3.03 -37.62
C GLN A 289 15.01 -1.61 -38.06
N PRO A 290 16.21 -1.45 -38.63
CA PRO A 290 16.63 -0.16 -39.16
C PRO A 290 15.59 0.29 -40.19
N CYS A 291 15.05 1.50 -40.02
CA CYS A 291 14.31 2.18 -41.07
C CYS A 291 15.27 2.35 -42.23
N TRP A 292 15.27 1.41 -43.18
CA TRP A 292 15.85 1.63 -44.48
C TRP A 292 14.99 2.72 -45.12
N SER A 293 15.37 3.98 -44.94
CA SER A 293 14.89 5.04 -45.80
C SER A 293 15.30 4.62 -47.19
N ILE A 294 14.31 4.18 -47.98
CA ILE A 294 14.49 4.04 -49.41
C ILE A 294 14.67 5.48 -49.87
N ASP A 295 15.92 5.91 -49.98
CA ASP A 295 16.28 7.10 -50.72
C ASP A 295 15.89 6.80 -52.17
N CYS A 296 14.68 7.23 -52.54
CA CYS A 296 14.21 7.19 -53.91
C CYS A 296 15.13 8.08 -54.75
N ILE A 297 15.95 7.46 -55.59
CA ILE A 297 16.69 8.10 -56.68
C ILE A 297 15.77 8.25 -57.89
#